data_AF-A0AAE0A874-F1
#
_entry.id   AF-A0AAE0A874-F1
#
_cell.length_a   1.000
_cell.length_b   1.000
_cell.length_c   1.000
_cell.angle_alpha   90.00
_cell.angle_beta   90.00
_cell.angle_gamma   90.00
#
_symmetry.space_group_name_H-M   'P 1'
#
loop_
_entity.id
_entity.type
_entity.pdbx_description
1 polymer ?
#
loop_
_entity_poly.entity_id
_entity_poly.type
_entity_poly.pdbx_seq_one_letter_code
_entity_poly.pdbx_strand_id
1 'polypeptide(L)'
;MSITDCQMIEEIIAHIEYEMEDRIIFKQLKYLGLKCLPNLRCFYSRNCTIEFPSLQQVVLQQCQNMKIFSAGILNTPKLQRLQIIEAENGGYWEGNLNTTIQKLFKDMFHLVNLSTLRHIWKKNQPQVFSFRTLTLMEVYNCNSLRYVFTPSVVSGIVQLQKMEIKNCAMMEEIITMEGENDAAIDKITLFPKLNQLKLKNLPELTIVCNFYGNLIELPSLLKLWIENCPKMQTFVSNHQCTDMTASKEHEEMEPHSDILPFFDEKFPLLSCYSTLDLFDAFLVKQNILTFAFQME
;
A
#
# COMPACT_ATOMS: atom_id res chain seq x y z
N MET A 1 25.14 -9.87 4.68
CA MET A 1 25.04 -10.30 3.26
C MET A 1 23.91 -9.52 2.62
N SER A 2 24.12 -8.99 1.42
CA SER A 2 23.08 -8.28 0.67
C SER A 2 23.18 -8.69 -0.80
N ILE A 3 22.07 -9.13 -1.39
CA ILE A 3 21.96 -9.44 -2.82
C ILE A 3 20.86 -8.54 -3.39
N THR A 4 21.21 -7.74 -4.39
CA THR A 4 20.31 -6.77 -5.00
C THR A 4 20.33 -6.89 -6.52
N ASP A 5 19.20 -6.59 -7.15
CA ASP A 5 19.06 -6.37 -8.60
C ASP A 5 19.49 -7.57 -9.49
N CYS A 6 19.30 -8.80 -8.99
CA CYS A 6 19.60 -10.01 -9.76
C CYS A 6 18.32 -10.63 -10.33
N GLN A 7 18.21 -10.61 -11.66
CA GLN A 7 17.03 -11.11 -12.39
C GLN A 7 17.07 -12.62 -12.63
N MET A 8 18.23 -13.25 -12.56
CA MET A 8 18.40 -14.68 -12.92
C MET A 8 18.47 -15.61 -11.71
N ILE A 9 18.65 -15.07 -10.49
CA ILE A 9 18.81 -15.90 -9.31
C ILE A 9 17.49 -16.53 -8.91
N GLU A 10 17.45 -17.85 -8.84
CA GLU A 10 16.29 -18.62 -8.40
C GLU A 10 16.47 -19.20 -6.99
N GLU A 11 17.72 -19.37 -6.57
CA GLU A 11 18.13 -19.93 -5.29
C GLU A 11 19.46 -19.28 -4.85
N ILE A 12 19.62 -18.98 -3.55
CA ILE A 12 20.82 -18.30 -3.04
C ILE A 12 21.98 -19.27 -2.83
N ILE A 13 21.71 -20.43 -2.25
CA ILE A 13 22.71 -21.50 -2.05
C ILE A 13 22.56 -22.52 -3.19
N ALA A 14 23.52 -22.54 -4.10
CA ALA A 14 23.58 -23.57 -5.13
C ALA A 14 24.02 -24.92 -4.55
N HIS A 15 23.46 -26.02 -5.04
CA HIS A 15 23.90 -27.36 -4.68
C HIS A 15 25.23 -27.71 -5.37
N ILE A 16 26.19 -28.19 -4.58
CA ILE A 16 27.41 -28.82 -5.09
C ILE A 16 27.25 -30.32 -4.82
N GLU A 17 27.38 -31.15 -5.88
CA GLU A 17 27.03 -32.59 -5.89
C GLU A 17 27.81 -33.46 -4.89
N TYR A 18 28.80 -32.90 -4.18
CA TYR A 18 29.75 -33.65 -3.35
C TYR A 18 29.75 -33.27 -1.86
N GLU A 19 28.91 -32.31 -1.43
CA GLU A 19 28.84 -31.91 -0.02
C GLU A 19 27.54 -32.40 0.63
N MET A 20 27.64 -33.54 1.33
CA MET A 20 26.60 -34.10 2.19
C MET A 20 26.70 -33.46 3.58
N GLU A 21 26.49 -32.15 3.68
CA GLU A 21 26.36 -31.50 4.98
C GLU A 21 24.89 -31.48 5.41
N ASP A 22 24.59 -32.22 6.48
CA ASP A 22 23.25 -32.24 7.10
C ASP A 22 22.87 -30.89 7.74
N ARG A 23 23.84 -29.98 7.87
CA ARG A 23 23.67 -28.66 8.47
C ARG A 23 24.55 -27.58 7.83
N ILE A 24 24.00 -26.38 7.67
CA ILE A 24 24.71 -25.17 7.23
C ILE A 24 24.62 -24.12 8.33
N ILE A 25 25.75 -23.55 8.76
CA ILE A 25 25.80 -22.61 9.89
C ILE A 25 26.38 -21.27 9.48
N PHE A 26 25.54 -20.23 9.46
CA PHE A 26 25.94 -18.84 9.24
C PHE A 26 26.25 -18.13 10.56
N LYS A 27 27.35 -18.49 11.21
CA LYS A 27 27.68 -18.07 12.59
C LYS A 27 27.69 -16.55 12.80
N GLN A 28 28.19 -15.79 11.83
CA GLN A 28 28.43 -14.35 11.96
C GLN A 28 27.42 -13.48 11.20
N LEU A 29 26.49 -14.07 10.45
CA LEU A 29 25.56 -13.30 9.64
C LEU A 29 24.53 -12.61 10.53
N LYS A 30 24.63 -11.29 10.65
CA LYS A 30 23.68 -10.45 11.43
C LYS A 30 22.56 -9.86 10.59
N TYR A 31 22.85 -9.57 9.32
CA TYR A 31 21.96 -8.92 8.37
C TYR A 31 21.94 -9.71 7.06
N LEU A 32 20.73 -9.97 6.55
CA LEU A 32 20.48 -10.54 5.24
C LEU A 32 19.50 -9.66 4.45
N GLY A 33 19.97 -9.01 3.40
CA GLY A 33 19.13 -8.24 2.48
C GLY A 33 18.97 -8.96 1.15
N LEU A 34 17.73 -9.17 0.71
CA LEU A 34 17.38 -9.70 -0.62
C LEU A 34 16.44 -8.70 -1.28
N LYS A 35 16.91 -8.05 -2.35
CA LYS A 35 16.17 -6.96 -3.00
C LYS A 35 16.13 -7.11 -4.51
N CYS A 36 14.99 -6.81 -5.12
CA CYS A 36 14.82 -6.79 -6.58
C CYS A 36 15.22 -8.13 -7.22
N LEU A 37 14.76 -9.25 -6.63
CA LEU A 37 15.04 -10.62 -7.08
C LEU A 37 13.73 -11.29 -7.52
N PRO A 38 13.19 -10.94 -8.70
CA PRO A 38 11.85 -11.36 -9.08
C PRO A 38 11.74 -12.87 -9.34
N ASN A 39 12.83 -13.55 -9.69
CA ASN A 39 12.83 -15.00 -9.94
C ASN A 39 13.25 -15.84 -8.72
N LEU A 40 13.60 -15.20 -7.61
CA LEU A 40 14.04 -15.91 -6.41
C LEU A 40 12.89 -16.73 -5.83
N ARG A 41 13.07 -18.06 -5.74
CA ARG A 41 12.06 -18.99 -5.22
C ARG A 41 12.31 -19.35 -3.75
N CYS A 42 13.57 -19.47 -3.35
CA CYS A 42 13.97 -19.76 -1.97
C CYS A 42 15.43 -19.39 -1.69
N PHE A 43 15.83 -19.39 -0.42
CA PHE A 43 17.23 -19.25 -0.03
C PHE A 43 17.99 -20.56 -0.23
N TYR A 44 17.39 -21.69 0.16
CA TYR A 44 17.92 -23.02 -0.07
C TYR A 44 16.82 -24.08 -0.15
N SER A 45 16.77 -24.79 -1.26
CA SER A 45 15.71 -25.72 -1.66
C SER A 45 15.82 -27.10 -0.99
N ARG A 46 17.00 -27.45 -0.46
CA ARG A 46 17.21 -28.77 0.15
C ARG A 46 16.69 -28.82 1.57
N ASN A 47 16.31 -30.04 1.98
CA ASN A 47 15.92 -30.34 3.34
C ASN A 47 17.16 -30.50 4.22
N CYS A 48 17.82 -29.37 4.51
CA CYS A 48 19.01 -29.28 5.35
C CYS A 48 18.72 -28.37 6.54
N THR A 49 19.37 -28.62 7.67
CA THR A 49 19.25 -27.73 8.83
C THR A 49 20.08 -26.47 8.60
N ILE A 50 19.45 -25.29 8.58
CA ILE A 50 20.18 -24.02 8.45
C ILE A 50 20.09 -23.23 9.76
N GLU A 51 21.25 -22.85 10.28
CA GLU A 51 21.38 -22.12 11.53
C GLU A 51 21.91 -20.70 11.31
N PHE A 52 21.19 -19.74 11.88
CA PHE A 52 21.56 -18.34 11.91
C PHE A 52 21.62 -17.83 13.36
N PRO A 53 22.64 -18.22 14.16
CA PRO A 53 22.71 -17.90 15.59
C PRO A 53 22.87 -16.40 15.89
N SER A 54 23.23 -15.60 14.88
CA SER A 54 23.49 -14.16 15.01
C SER A 54 22.55 -13.29 14.18
N LEU A 55 21.64 -13.87 13.39
CA LEU A 55 20.81 -13.09 12.46
C LEU A 55 19.74 -12.32 13.22
N GLN A 56 19.78 -11.00 13.05
CA GLN A 56 18.93 -10.04 13.75
C GLN A 56 17.95 -9.36 12.79
N GLN A 57 18.33 -9.26 11.52
CA GLN A 57 17.58 -8.50 10.53
C GLN A 57 17.59 -9.24 9.19
N VAL A 58 16.40 -9.42 8.63
CA VAL A 58 16.21 -9.87 7.25
C VAL A 58 15.37 -8.83 6.54
N VAL A 59 15.83 -8.39 5.37
CA VAL A 59 15.11 -7.45 4.50
C VAL A 59 14.74 -8.18 3.22
N LEU A 60 13.44 -8.26 2.90
CA LEU A 60 12.94 -8.76 1.63
C LEU A 60 12.20 -7.65 0.88
N GLN A 61 12.72 -7.25 -0.28
CA GLN A 61 12.13 -6.21 -1.11
C GLN A 61 11.97 -6.72 -2.54
N GLN A 62 10.76 -6.70 -3.10
CA GLN A 62 10.51 -7.13 -4.49
C GLN A 62 11.00 -8.56 -4.82
N CYS A 63 10.72 -9.52 -3.93
CA CYS A 63 11.03 -10.96 -4.11
C CYS A 63 9.74 -11.81 -4.21
N GLN A 64 8.77 -11.39 -5.01
CA GLN A 64 7.39 -11.89 -4.96
C GLN A 64 7.22 -13.39 -5.26
N ASN A 65 8.16 -14.01 -5.97
CA ASN A 65 8.13 -15.44 -6.27
C ASN A 65 8.71 -16.32 -5.15
N MET A 66 9.24 -15.73 -4.08
CA MET A 66 9.84 -16.47 -2.99
C MET A 66 8.75 -17.08 -2.11
N LYS A 67 8.64 -18.42 -2.09
CA LYS A 67 7.56 -19.12 -1.37
C LYS A 67 7.97 -19.58 0.02
N ILE A 68 9.25 -19.88 0.18
CA ILE A 68 9.86 -20.35 1.41
C ILE A 68 11.26 -19.77 1.50
N PHE A 69 11.80 -19.69 2.71
CA PHE A 69 13.22 -19.46 2.90
C PHE A 69 14.01 -20.75 2.66
N SER A 70 13.67 -21.83 3.37
CA SER A 70 14.28 -23.14 3.14
C SER A 70 13.29 -24.29 3.32
N ALA A 71 13.52 -25.40 2.63
CA ALA A 71 12.71 -26.61 2.80
C ALA A 71 13.03 -27.38 4.10
N GLY A 72 14.22 -27.17 4.67
CA GLY A 72 14.64 -27.83 5.91
C GLY A 72 14.37 -27.04 7.18
N ILE A 73 14.99 -27.48 8.28
CA ILE A 73 14.82 -26.89 9.61
C ILE A 73 15.55 -25.55 9.67
N LEU A 74 14.86 -24.52 10.16
CA LEU A 74 15.39 -23.16 10.27
C LEU A 74 15.52 -22.72 11.73
N ASN A 75 16.75 -22.47 12.16
CA ASN A 75 17.06 -21.95 13.49
C ASN A 75 17.50 -20.48 13.42
N THR A 76 16.63 -19.57 13.84
CA THR A 76 16.85 -18.11 13.79
C THR A 76 16.58 -17.47 15.16
N PRO A 77 17.29 -17.86 16.24
CA PRO A 77 16.90 -17.57 17.63
C PRO A 77 16.87 -16.08 18.00
N LYS A 78 17.54 -15.23 17.24
CA LYS A 78 17.59 -13.77 17.47
C LYS A 78 16.72 -12.97 16.50
N LEU A 79 16.09 -13.63 15.53
CA LEU A 79 15.26 -12.96 14.55
C LEU A 79 13.85 -12.81 15.11
N GLN A 80 13.38 -11.57 15.21
CA GLN A 80 12.06 -11.24 15.75
C GLN A 80 11.23 -10.37 14.82
N ARG A 81 11.79 -10.01 13.66
CA ARG A 81 11.14 -9.18 12.66
C ARG A 81 11.71 -9.44 11.27
N LEU A 82 10.84 -9.48 10.27
CA LEU A 82 11.17 -9.40 8.86
C LEU A 82 10.87 -7.98 8.39
N GLN A 83 11.88 -7.30 7.87
CA GLN A 83 11.73 -5.97 7.32
C GLN A 83 11.49 -6.04 5.81
N ILE A 84 10.71 -5.08 5.32
CA ILE A 84 10.42 -4.91 3.90
C ILE A 84 11.01 -3.58 3.42
N ILE A 85 11.15 -2.62 4.35
CA ILE A 85 11.78 -1.33 4.16
C ILE A 85 12.92 -1.22 5.18
N GLU A 86 14.12 -0.88 4.73
CA GLU A 86 15.30 -0.81 5.60
C GLU A 86 15.27 0.34 6.59
N ALA A 87 14.61 1.44 6.23
CA ALA A 87 14.62 2.69 6.96
C ALA A 87 13.54 2.77 8.06
N GLU A 88 12.71 1.74 8.23
CA GLU A 88 11.63 1.76 9.22
C GLU A 88 11.89 0.81 10.40
N ASN A 89 11.54 1.26 11.61
CA ASN A 89 11.64 0.47 12.83
C ASN A 89 10.60 -0.66 12.91
N GLY A 90 9.65 -0.71 11.96
CA GLY A 90 8.65 -1.75 11.84
C GLY A 90 9.20 -3.05 11.25
N GLY A 91 8.47 -4.15 11.44
CA GLY A 91 8.73 -5.42 10.79
C GLY A 91 7.69 -6.46 11.20
N TYR A 92 7.52 -7.47 10.35
CA TYR A 92 6.48 -8.48 10.50
C TYR A 92 7.09 -9.81 10.94
N TRP A 93 6.46 -10.55 11.85
CA TRP A 93 6.98 -11.84 12.29
C TRP A 93 5.87 -12.80 12.71
N GLU A 94 5.95 -14.01 12.15
CA GLU A 94 4.97 -15.09 12.35
C GLU A 94 5.63 -16.31 12.98
N GLY A 95 6.56 -16.07 13.90
CA GLY A 95 7.27 -17.08 14.69
C GLY A 95 8.42 -17.76 13.96
N ASN A 96 8.34 -17.94 12.64
CA ASN A 96 9.45 -18.44 11.83
C ASN A 96 9.51 -17.77 10.45
N LEU A 97 10.67 -17.85 9.79
CA LEU A 97 10.95 -17.14 8.55
C LEU A 97 10.13 -17.66 7.36
N ASN A 98 9.91 -18.98 7.25
CA ASN A 98 9.09 -19.57 6.19
C ASN A 98 7.63 -19.10 6.26
N THR A 99 6.99 -19.21 7.43
CA THR A 99 5.61 -18.80 7.64
C THR A 99 5.45 -17.29 7.47
N THR A 100 6.44 -16.50 7.92
CA THR A 100 6.44 -15.06 7.72
C THR A 100 6.51 -14.70 6.23
N ILE A 101 7.38 -15.35 5.45
CA ILE A 101 7.47 -15.17 3.98
C ILE A 101 6.19 -15.57 3.26
N GLN A 102 5.61 -16.71 3.63
CA GLN A 102 4.36 -17.18 3.03
C GLN A 102 3.21 -16.20 3.24
N LYS A 103 3.04 -15.70 4.48
CA LYS A 103 2.01 -14.70 4.79
C LYS A 103 2.31 -13.36 4.10
N LEU A 104 3.57 -12.95 4.08
CA LEU A 104 4.03 -11.73 3.42
C LEU A 104 3.58 -11.67 1.96
N PHE A 105 3.90 -12.70 1.16
CA PHE A 105 3.60 -12.68 -0.27
C PHE A 105 2.18 -13.16 -0.62
N LYS A 106 1.41 -13.66 0.35
CA LYS A 106 0.02 -14.09 0.14
C LYS A 106 -1.00 -13.01 0.45
N ASP A 107 -0.78 -12.27 1.54
CA ASP A 107 -1.79 -11.37 2.11
C ASP A 107 -1.36 -9.89 2.08
N MET A 108 -0.13 -9.60 1.62
CA MET A 108 0.44 -8.25 1.60
C MET A 108 1.00 -7.87 0.22
N PHE A 109 0.77 -6.62 -0.19
CA PHE A 109 1.24 -6.06 -1.47
C PHE A 109 2.15 -4.87 -1.20
N HIS A 110 3.43 -5.00 -1.56
CA HIS A 110 4.46 -4.00 -1.27
C HIS A 110 5.12 -3.48 -2.54
N LEU A 111 5.07 -2.17 -2.75
CA LEU A 111 5.82 -1.46 -3.79
C LEU A 111 6.76 -0.46 -3.13
N VAL A 112 8.06 -0.75 -3.17
CA VAL A 112 9.07 0.01 -2.44
C VAL A 112 10.20 0.40 -3.40
N ASN A 113 10.56 1.69 -3.41
CA ASN A 113 11.68 2.26 -4.17
C ASN A 113 11.60 2.03 -5.70
N LEU A 114 10.40 2.08 -6.28
CA LEU A 114 10.19 1.95 -7.72
C LEU A 114 10.09 3.34 -8.37
N SER A 115 11.21 4.05 -8.41
CA SER A 115 11.27 5.46 -8.80
C SER A 115 10.82 5.74 -10.24
N THR A 116 10.93 4.77 -11.16
CA THR A 116 10.55 4.89 -12.57
C THR A 116 9.17 4.30 -12.89
N LEU A 117 8.53 3.59 -11.95
CA LEU A 117 7.23 2.98 -12.17
C LEU A 117 6.15 4.06 -12.27
N ARG A 118 5.54 4.20 -13.45
CA ARG A 118 4.50 5.22 -13.70
C ARG A 118 3.10 4.73 -13.38
N HIS A 119 2.85 3.44 -13.61
CA HIS A 119 1.54 2.79 -13.43
C HIS A 119 1.75 1.38 -12.88
N ILE A 120 0.96 0.98 -11.88
CA ILE A 120 0.94 -0.41 -11.39
C ILE A 120 0.16 -1.30 -12.36
N TRP A 121 -0.96 -0.78 -12.86
CA TRP A 121 -1.92 -1.51 -13.69
C TRP A 121 -2.05 -0.86 -15.07
N LYS A 122 -2.11 -1.69 -16.11
CA LYS A 122 -2.40 -1.24 -17.48
C LYS A 122 -3.88 -0.89 -17.59
N LYS A 123 -4.20 0.30 -18.12
CA LYS A 123 -5.57 0.73 -18.41
C LYS A 123 -6.25 -0.21 -19.41
N ASN A 124 -7.57 -0.38 -19.28
CA ASN A 124 -8.46 -1.00 -20.25
C ASN A 124 -8.21 -2.49 -20.56
N GLN A 125 -7.63 -3.25 -19.62
CA GLN A 125 -7.63 -4.71 -19.71
C GLN A 125 -8.63 -5.26 -18.70
N PRO A 126 -9.58 -6.13 -19.10
CA PRO A 126 -10.44 -6.86 -18.16
C PRO A 126 -9.56 -7.84 -17.39
N GLN A 127 -8.91 -7.33 -16.35
CA GLN A 127 -8.05 -8.12 -15.52
C GLN A 127 -8.92 -8.68 -14.41
N VAL A 128 -9.17 -9.99 -14.49
CA VAL A 128 -9.82 -10.75 -13.41
C VAL A 128 -8.79 -10.87 -12.28
N PHE A 129 -8.55 -9.77 -11.57
CA PHE A 129 -7.71 -9.77 -10.40
C PHE A 129 -8.56 -10.23 -9.21
N SER A 130 -8.17 -11.33 -8.59
CA SER A 130 -8.76 -11.77 -7.33
C SER A 130 -7.71 -11.72 -6.23
N PHE A 131 -7.30 -10.53 -5.84
CA PHE A 131 -6.56 -10.30 -4.59
C PHE A 131 -7.51 -10.39 -3.38
N ARG A 132 -8.35 -11.42 -3.35
CA ARG A 132 -9.39 -11.61 -2.32
C ARG A 132 -8.81 -11.87 -0.94
N THR A 133 -7.51 -12.13 -0.82
CA THR A 133 -6.81 -12.34 0.44
C THR A 133 -6.00 -11.13 0.87
N LEU A 134 -5.87 -10.11 0.02
CA LEU A 134 -5.04 -8.95 0.32
C LEU A 134 -5.63 -8.16 1.48
N THR A 135 -4.86 -8.03 2.56
CA THR A 135 -5.26 -7.32 3.78
C THR A 135 -4.42 -6.07 4.06
N LEU A 136 -3.20 -6.01 3.55
CA LEU A 136 -2.29 -4.89 3.74
C LEU A 136 -1.64 -4.47 2.42
N MET A 137 -1.67 -3.17 2.13
CA MET A 137 -0.94 -2.58 1.01
C MET A 137 -0.02 -1.47 1.50
N GLU A 138 1.24 -1.51 1.05
CA GLU A 138 2.24 -0.47 1.32
C GLU A 138 2.91 -0.01 0.03
N VAL A 139 2.90 1.30 -0.20
CA VAL A 139 3.56 1.96 -1.34
C VAL A 139 4.52 3.02 -0.81
N TYR A 140 5.81 2.86 -1.09
CA TYR A 140 6.87 3.69 -0.51
C TYR A 140 7.91 4.10 -1.56
N ASN A 141 8.26 5.39 -1.61
CA ASN A 141 9.32 5.91 -2.49
C ASN A 141 9.12 5.58 -3.99
N CYS A 142 7.87 5.56 -4.47
CA CYS A 142 7.51 5.33 -5.88
C CYS A 142 7.29 6.67 -6.59
N ASN A 143 8.39 7.41 -6.84
CA ASN A 143 8.31 8.83 -7.18
C ASN A 143 7.66 9.17 -8.53
N SER A 144 7.68 8.26 -9.52
CA SER A 144 6.99 8.48 -10.82
C SER A 144 5.55 7.97 -10.84
N LEU A 145 5.07 7.34 -9.76
CA LEU A 145 3.77 6.69 -9.73
C LEU A 145 2.67 7.74 -9.59
N ARG A 146 1.72 7.78 -10.54
CA ARG A 146 0.65 8.79 -10.56
C ARG A 146 -0.64 8.35 -9.88
N TYR A 147 -0.95 7.06 -9.93
CA TYR A 147 -2.09 6.45 -9.27
C TYR A 147 -1.80 5.01 -8.80
N VAL A 148 -2.56 4.52 -7.82
CA VAL A 148 -2.39 3.15 -7.29
C VAL A 148 -3.41 2.19 -7.89
N PHE A 149 -4.65 2.61 -8.06
CA PHE A 149 -5.75 1.70 -8.44
C PHE A 149 -6.56 2.21 -9.61
N THR A 150 -7.27 1.28 -10.25
CA THR A 150 -8.44 1.54 -11.10
C THR A 150 -9.67 0.93 -10.41
N PRO A 151 -10.91 1.39 -10.71
CA PRO A 151 -12.16 0.81 -10.21
C PRO A 151 -12.23 -0.71 -10.30
N SER A 152 -11.82 -1.26 -11.45
CA SER A 152 -11.70 -2.70 -11.69
C SER A 152 -10.83 -3.41 -10.65
N VAL A 153 -9.68 -2.84 -10.28
CA VAL A 153 -8.81 -3.41 -9.23
C VAL A 153 -9.44 -3.28 -7.85
N VAL A 154 -10.08 -2.16 -7.53
CA VAL A 154 -10.74 -1.95 -6.23
C VAL A 154 -11.82 -3.00 -5.97
N SER A 155 -12.58 -3.38 -7.02
CA SER A 155 -13.59 -4.43 -6.92
C SER A 155 -13.02 -5.81 -6.50
N GLY A 156 -11.73 -6.05 -6.73
CA GLY A 156 -11.04 -7.31 -6.42
C GLY A 156 -10.36 -7.37 -5.04
N ILE A 157 -10.20 -6.24 -4.33
CA ILE A 157 -9.46 -6.09 -3.06
C ILE A 157 -10.36 -5.80 -1.87
N VAL A 158 -11.47 -6.54 -1.78
CA VAL A 158 -12.52 -6.33 -0.77
C VAL A 158 -12.12 -6.69 0.67
N GLN A 159 -10.97 -7.36 0.87
CA GLN A 159 -10.45 -7.72 2.19
C GLN A 159 -9.38 -6.75 2.71
N LEU A 160 -9.06 -5.69 1.96
CA LEU A 160 -8.02 -4.75 2.35
C LEU A 160 -8.41 -4.05 3.66
N GLN A 161 -7.55 -4.16 4.67
CA GLN A 161 -7.76 -3.63 6.01
C GLN A 161 -6.86 -2.43 6.29
N LYS A 162 -5.65 -2.43 5.74
CA LYS A 162 -4.64 -1.40 5.99
C LYS A 162 -4.00 -0.95 4.69
N MET A 163 -3.89 0.36 4.51
CA MET A 163 -3.23 0.96 3.36
C MET A 163 -2.28 2.07 3.84
N GLU A 164 -1.04 2.00 3.39
CA GLU A 164 -0.03 3.02 3.69
C GLU A 164 0.68 3.45 2.41
N ILE A 165 0.66 4.74 2.11
CA ILE A 165 1.33 5.34 0.96
C ILE A 165 2.21 6.47 1.47
N LYS A 166 3.53 6.36 1.23
CA LYS A 166 4.47 7.42 1.63
C LYS A 166 5.46 7.79 0.54
N ASN A 167 5.89 9.05 0.56
CA ASN A 167 7.02 9.56 -0.21
C ASN A 167 6.89 9.27 -1.72
N CYS A 168 5.70 9.49 -2.30
CA CYS A 168 5.47 9.31 -3.74
C CYS A 168 5.25 10.68 -4.37
N ALA A 169 6.32 11.24 -4.95
CA ALA A 169 6.37 12.64 -5.35
C ALA A 169 5.34 13.03 -6.44
N MET A 170 5.10 12.17 -7.44
CA MET A 170 4.16 12.48 -8.54
C MET A 170 2.79 11.82 -8.40
N MET A 171 2.42 11.36 -7.20
CA MET A 171 1.11 10.75 -6.98
C MET A 171 0.04 11.83 -6.98
N GLU A 172 -0.87 11.77 -7.94
CA GLU A 172 -1.94 12.77 -8.14
C GLU A 172 -3.26 12.29 -7.52
N GLU A 173 -3.58 11.00 -7.68
CA GLU A 173 -4.79 10.36 -7.18
C GLU A 173 -4.49 8.94 -6.65
N ILE A 174 -5.27 8.42 -5.71
CA ILE A 174 -5.07 7.02 -5.26
C ILE A 174 -5.77 6.05 -6.20
N ILE A 175 -6.99 6.38 -6.65
CA ILE A 175 -7.75 5.62 -7.64
C ILE A 175 -8.01 6.52 -8.86
N THR A 176 -7.58 6.09 -10.04
CA THR A 176 -7.84 6.75 -11.33
C THR A 176 -9.11 6.22 -11.99
N MET A 177 -9.94 7.12 -12.48
CA MET A 177 -11.19 6.79 -13.20
C MET A 177 -11.03 6.81 -14.72
N GLU A 178 -9.84 7.18 -15.22
CA GLU A 178 -9.62 7.33 -16.65
C GLU A 178 -9.78 5.99 -17.41
N GLY A 179 -10.82 5.91 -18.24
CA GLY A 179 -11.07 4.80 -19.17
C GLY A 179 -12.08 3.75 -18.73
N GLU A 180 -12.81 3.95 -17.62
CA GLU A 180 -13.86 3.05 -17.13
C GLU A 180 -15.27 3.55 -17.51
N ASN A 181 -16.23 2.62 -17.67
CA ASN A 181 -17.62 2.96 -18.01
C ASN A 181 -18.42 3.36 -16.76
N ASP A 182 -19.11 4.52 -16.82
CA ASP A 182 -19.93 5.09 -15.72
C ASP A 182 -20.93 4.09 -15.10
N ALA A 183 -21.56 3.24 -15.90
CA ALA A 183 -22.56 2.27 -15.40
C ALA A 183 -22.00 1.16 -14.48
N ALA A 184 -20.69 0.89 -14.52
CA ALA A 184 -20.03 -0.09 -13.64
C ALA A 184 -19.59 0.52 -12.30
N ILE A 185 -19.48 1.85 -12.27
CA ILE A 185 -18.88 2.64 -11.19
C ILE A 185 -19.90 2.87 -10.06
N ASP A 186 -21.17 3.05 -10.41
CA ASP A 186 -22.30 3.30 -9.49
C ASP A 186 -22.54 2.23 -8.40
N LYS A 187 -21.92 1.05 -8.53
CA LYS A 187 -22.13 -0.10 -7.62
C LYS A 187 -20.90 -0.48 -6.80
N ILE A 188 -19.80 0.26 -6.90
CA ILE A 188 -18.55 -0.13 -6.24
C ILE A 188 -18.52 0.44 -4.82
N THR A 189 -18.55 -0.44 -3.82
CA THR A 189 -18.17 -0.07 -2.45
C THR A 189 -16.64 -0.04 -2.36
N LEU A 190 -16.08 1.14 -2.09
CA LEU A 190 -14.64 1.31 -1.95
C LEU A 190 -14.14 0.74 -0.63
N PHE A 191 -13.19 -0.20 -0.72
CA PHE A 191 -12.47 -0.79 0.40
C PHE A 191 -13.34 -1.05 1.65
N PRO A 192 -14.34 -1.94 1.57
CA PRO A 192 -15.36 -2.11 2.60
C PRO A 192 -14.82 -2.49 3.98
N LYS A 193 -13.59 -3.01 4.07
CA LYS A 193 -12.92 -3.42 5.32
C LYS A 193 -11.74 -2.56 5.73
N LEU A 194 -11.44 -1.49 4.98
CA LEU A 194 -10.28 -0.64 5.26
C LEU A 194 -10.51 0.10 6.57
N ASN A 195 -9.72 -0.24 7.58
CA ASN A 195 -9.78 0.36 8.91
C ASN A 195 -8.64 1.34 9.18
N GLN A 196 -7.54 1.25 8.43
CA GLN A 196 -6.39 2.13 8.58
C GLN A 196 -5.93 2.65 7.22
N LEU A 197 -5.91 3.97 7.08
CA LEU A 197 -5.36 4.67 5.92
C LEU A 197 -4.29 5.65 6.38
N LYS A 198 -3.09 5.55 5.82
CA LYS A 198 -1.98 6.46 6.10
C LYS A 198 -1.36 7.00 4.82
N LEU A 199 -1.39 8.32 4.68
CA LEU A 199 -0.87 9.08 3.55
C LEU A 199 0.18 10.06 4.07
N LYS A 200 1.41 9.96 3.57
CA LYS A 200 2.52 10.78 4.06
C LYS A 200 3.43 11.28 2.97
N ASN A 201 3.78 12.56 2.97
CA ASN A 201 4.71 13.18 2.03
C ASN A 201 4.29 12.92 0.58
N LEU A 202 3.07 13.33 0.22
CA LEU A 202 2.48 13.19 -1.11
C LEU A 202 2.18 14.59 -1.68
N PRO A 203 3.19 15.28 -2.24
CA PRO A 203 3.09 16.70 -2.59
C PRO A 203 2.10 16.98 -3.72
N GLU A 204 1.94 16.03 -4.65
CA GLU A 204 1.05 16.17 -5.81
C GLU A 204 -0.35 15.59 -5.58
N LEU A 205 -0.62 14.96 -4.44
CA LEU A 205 -1.89 14.28 -4.20
C LEU A 205 -2.99 15.33 -4.02
N THR A 206 -3.95 15.36 -4.94
CA THR A 206 -5.08 16.30 -4.90
C THR A 206 -6.32 15.68 -4.28
N ILE A 207 -6.57 14.40 -4.58
CA ILE A 207 -7.79 13.68 -4.22
C ILE A 207 -7.51 12.18 -4.01
N VAL A 208 -8.26 11.51 -3.13
CA VAL A 208 -8.18 10.04 -3.00
C VAL A 208 -8.83 9.36 -4.21
N CYS A 209 -10.03 9.81 -4.61
CA CYS A 209 -10.68 9.39 -5.84
C CYS A 209 -11.76 10.38 -6.30
N ASN A 210 -11.94 10.48 -7.62
CA ASN A 210 -12.90 11.35 -8.30
C ASN A 210 -14.13 10.57 -8.82
N PHE A 211 -14.97 10.02 -7.93
CA PHE A 211 -16.22 9.37 -8.33
C PHE A 211 -17.28 10.40 -8.74
N TYR A 212 -17.82 10.28 -9.95
CA TYR A 212 -19.00 11.03 -10.36
C TYR A 212 -20.25 10.38 -9.74
N GLY A 213 -20.88 11.05 -8.79
CA GLY A 213 -22.09 10.56 -8.14
C GLY A 213 -21.82 9.63 -6.95
N ASN A 214 -22.34 10.04 -5.80
CA ASN A 214 -22.25 9.43 -4.47
C ASN A 214 -21.01 9.77 -3.62
N LEU A 215 -21.27 9.96 -2.33
CA LEU A 215 -20.28 10.05 -1.27
C LEU A 215 -19.44 8.76 -1.26
N ILE A 216 -18.13 8.88 -1.39
CA ILE A 216 -17.22 7.78 -1.11
C ILE A 216 -17.31 7.47 0.37
N GLU A 217 -17.97 6.38 0.71
CA GLU A 217 -17.96 5.84 2.06
C GLU A 217 -16.82 4.84 2.19
N LEU A 218 -15.94 5.07 3.16
CA LEU A 218 -15.01 4.06 3.69
C LEU A 218 -15.63 3.51 4.98
N PRO A 219 -16.60 2.59 4.90
CA PRO A 219 -17.52 2.29 6.01
C PRO A 219 -16.83 1.71 7.26
N SER A 220 -15.63 1.16 7.09
CA SER A 220 -14.86 0.55 8.18
C SER A 220 -13.70 1.42 8.68
N LEU A 221 -13.51 2.64 8.17
CA LEU A 221 -12.33 3.44 8.48
C LEU A 221 -12.33 3.91 9.94
N LEU A 222 -11.33 3.48 10.70
CA LEU A 222 -11.17 3.83 12.11
C LEU A 222 -10.00 4.79 12.34
N LYS A 223 -8.94 4.68 11.53
CA LYS A 223 -7.73 5.48 11.69
C LYS A 223 -7.31 6.09 10.36
N LEU A 224 -7.18 7.41 10.35
CA LEU A 224 -6.74 8.19 9.20
C LEU A 224 -5.56 9.06 9.62
N TRP A 225 -4.45 8.95 8.89
CA TRP A 225 -3.28 9.82 9.06
C TRP A 225 -2.90 10.44 7.74
N ILE A 226 -2.90 11.77 7.68
CA ILE A 226 -2.47 12.55 6.52
C ILE A 226 -1.38 13.52 7.00
N GLU A 227 -0.20 13.43 6.43
CA GLU A 227 0.96 14.24 6.81
C GLU A 227 1.69 14.74 5.55
N ASN A 228 1.94 16.06 5.44
CA ASN A 228 2.66 16.65 4.31
C ASN A 228 2.05 16.32 2.92
N CYS A 229 0.74 16.55 2.76
CA CYS A 229 0.01 16.43 1.49
C CYS A 229 -0.61 17.80 1.09
N PRO A 230 0.22 18.79 0.71
CA PRO A 230 -0.18 20.20 0.58
C PRO A 230 -1.22 20.50 -0.50
N LYS A 231 -1.29 19.71 -1.59
CA LYS A 231 -2.27 19.92 -2.68
C LYS A 231 -3.61 19.24 -2.44
N MET A 232 -3.75 18.49 -1.35
CA MET A 232 -4.97 17.75 -1.06
C MET A 232 -6.05 18.73 -0.61
N GLN A 233 -6.99 19.02 -1.51
CA GLN A 233 -8.05 20.02 -1.27
C GLN A 233 -9.29 19.37 -0.65
N THR A 234 -9.62 18.15 -1.06
CA THR A 234 -10.78 17.39 -0.57
C THR A 234 -10.45 15.90 -0.47
N PHE A 235 -11.08 15.20 0.47
CA PHE A 235 -10.97 13.73 0.55
C PHE A 235 -11.75 13.05 -0.60
N VAL A 236 -12.78 13.73 -1.12
CA VAL A 236 -13.69 13.33 -2.21
C VAL A 236 -14.17 14.59 -2.95
N SER A 237 -14.31 14.54 -4.28
CA SER A 237 -14.94 15.59 -5.08
C SER A 237 -16.23 15.06 -5.70
N ASN A 238 -17.33 15.80 -5.52
CA ASN A 238 -18.60 15.55 -6.20
C ASN A 238 -18.68 16.52 -7.39
N HIS A 239 -18.22 16.11 -8.57
CA HIS A 239 -18.59 16.85 -9.77
C HIS A 239 -19.97 16.37 -10.22
N GLN A 240 -20.98 17.23 -10.08
CA GLN A 240 -22.27 17.01 -10.71
C GLN A 240 -22.07 17.08 -12.22
N CYS A 241 -22.37 15.99 -12.92
CA CYS A 241 -22.45 16.00 -14.38
C CYS A 241 -23.74 16.74 -14.76
N THR A 242 -23.62 17.96 -15.26
CA THR A 242 -24.73 18.59 -15.98
C THR A 242 -24.82 17.92 -17.35
N ASP A 243 -25.72 16.96 -17.47
CA ASP A 243 -26.02 16.29 -18.73
C ASP A 243 -26.42 17.30 -19.81
N MET A 244 -25.77 17.19 -20.97
CA MET A 244 -26.25 17.76 -22.21
C MET A 244 -27.58 17.09 -22.60
N THR A 245 -28.65 17.87 -22.59
CA THR A 245 -29.70 17.72 -23.61
C THR A 245 -29.79 19.03 -24.39
N ALA A 246 -29.67 18.91 -25.71
CA ALA A 246 -29.50 20.02 -26.63
C ALA A 246 -30.73 20.95 -26.71
N SER A 247 -30.51 22.27 -26.73
CA SER A 247 -31.05 23.27 -27.69
C SER A 247 -30.79 24.71 -27.19
N LYS A 248 -30.06 25.52 -27.98
CA LYS A 248 -30.09 27.00 -28.22
C LYS A 248 -30.73 27.89 -27.13
N GLU A 249 -30.15 28.98 -26.62
CA GLU A 249 -29.49 30.14 -27.25
C GLU A 249 -28.79 31.00 -26.16
N HIS A 250 -27.90 31.91 -26.59
CA HIS A 250 -27.05 32.88 -25.86
C HIS A 250 -27.46 33.37 -24.46
N GLU A 251 -26.49 33.37 -23.53
CA GLU A 251 -25.99 34.56 -22.81
C GLU A 251 -24.66 34.24 -22.08
N GLU A 252 -23.69 35.15 -22.16
CA GLU A 252 -22.37 35.06 -21.53
C GLU A 252 -22.50 35.25 -20.01
N MET A 253 -22.05 34.28 -19.21
CA MET A 253 -21.65 34.50 -17.81
C MET A 253 -20.49 33.56 -17.44
N GLU A 254 -19.48 34.15 -16.79
CA GLU A 254 -18.21 33.53 -16.39
C GLU A 254 -18.38 32.29 -15.49
N PRO A 255 -17.46 31.31 -15.51
CA PRO A 255 -17.53 30.17 -14.60
C PRO A 255 -16.99 30.57 -13.22
N HIS A 256 -17.89 30.87 -12.29
CA HIS A 256 -17.56 30.83 -10.87
C HIS A 256 -17.27 29.38 -10.47
N SER A 257 -16.00 29.10 -10.17
CA SER A 257 -15.54 27.83 -9.61
C SER A 257 -15.93 27.76 -8.13
N ASP A 258 -17.07 27.16 -7.83
CA ASP A 258 -17.44 26.88 -6.44
C ASP A 258 -16.67 25.64 -5.95
N ILE A 259 -15.45 25.90 -5.46
CA ILE A 259 -14.67 24.94 -4.67
C ILE A 259 -15.31 24.91 -3.28
N LEU A 260 -16.01 23.83 -2.92
CA LEU A 260 -16.50 23.63 -1.57
C LEU A 260 -15.30 23.35 -0.63
N PRO A 261 -15.05 24.19 0.38
CA PRO A 261 -13.98 23.96 1.33
C PRO A 261 -14.26 22.74 2.22
N PHE A 262 -13.19 22.13 2.71
CA PHE A 262 -13.16 20.92 3.56
C PHE A 262 -14.07 20.96 4.82
N PHE A 263 -14.61 22.11 5.20
CA PHE A 263 -15.43 22.30 6.40
C PHE A 263 -16.69 23.11 6.11
N ASP A 264 -17.60 22.61 5.27
CA ASP A 264 -19.01 22.99 5.43
C ASP A 264 -19.65 22.06 6.47
N GLU A 265 -20.36 22.68 7.42
CA GLU A 265 -20.83 22.17 8.72
C GLU A 265 -21.84 21.01 8.69
N LYS A 266 -21.67 20.02 7.83
CA LYS A 266 -22.40 18.75 7.86
C LYS A 266 -21.47 17.57 7.58
N PHE A 267 -20.48 17.37 8.44
CA PHE A 267 -20.07 16.00 8.73
C PHE A 267 -21.28 15.32 9.39
N PRO A 268 -21.89 14.28 8.81
CA PRO A 268 -22.82 13.45 9.53
C PRO A 268 -22.04 12.88 10.70
N LEU A 269 -22.36 13.34 11.90
CA LEU A 269 -21.84 12.78 13.14
C LEU A 269 -21.94 11.26 13.00
N LEU A 270 -20.79 10.57 13.07
CA LEU A 270 -20.74 9.13 13.29
C LEU A 270 -21.40 8.85 14.65
N SER A 271 -22.72 8.73 14.66
CA SER A 271 -23.48 8.30 15.80
C SER A 271 -23.54 6.78 15.76
N CYS A 272 -22.60 6.10 16.41
CA CYS A 272 -22.85 4.86 17.15
C CYS A 272 -21.66 4.50 18.06
N TYR A 273 -21.96 4.53 19.37
CA TYR A 273 -21.21 4.20 20.58
C TYR A 273 -20.38 2.89 20.46
N SER A 274 -19.26 2.67 21.16
CA SER A 274 -18.91 2.98 22.55
C SER A 274 -17.40 2.78 22.78
N THR A 275 -16.84 3.57 23.70
CA THR A 275 -15.42 3.62 24.15
C THR A 275 -14.38 3.97 23.08
N LEU A 276 -14.42 5.21 22.59
CA LEU A 276 -13.24 5.89 22.07
C LEU A 276 -12.53 6.55 23.25
N ASP A 277 -11.32 6.11 23.56
CA ASP A 277 -10.44 6.82 24.48
C ASP A 277 -10.24 8.24 23.95
N LEU A 278 -10.54 9.23 24.79
CA LEU A 278 -10.55 10.67 24.46
C LEU A 278 -9.22 11.19 23.87
N PHE A 279 -8.15 10.40 23.89
CA PHE A 279 -6.83 10.76 23.37
C PHE A 279 -6.74 10.70 21.82
N ASP A 280 -7.49 9.82 21.15
CA ASP A 280 -7.37 9.65 19.69
C ASP A 280 -8.19 10.69 18.91
N ALA A 281 -9.33 11.15 19.45
CA ALA A 281 -10.07 12.27 18.89
C ALA A 281 -9.34 13.62 19.06
N PHE A 282 -8.49 13.73 20.08
CA PHE A 282 -7.72 14.93 20.36
C PHE A 282 -6.64 15.19 19.29
N LEU A 283 -6.11 14.16 18.63
CA LEU A 283 -5.12 14.30 17.55
C LEU A 283 -5.74 14.75 16.22
N VAL A 284 -6.96 14.30 15.90
CA VAL A 284 -7.72 14.85 14.76
C VAL A 284 -8.05 16.32 15.01
N LYS A 285 -8.38 16.70 16.25
CA LYS A 285 -8.68 18.10 16.62
C LYS A 285 -7.44 18.99 16.75
N GLN A 286 -6.31 18.49 17.24
CA GLN A 286 -5.09 19.28 17.40
C GLN A 286 -4.39 19.58 16.07
N ASN A 287 -4.39 18.65 15.10
CA ASN A 287 -3.84 18.94 13.78
C ASN A 287 -4.73 19.91 12.95
N ILE A 288 -6.00 20.09 13.33
CA ILE A 288 -6.87 21.13 12.77
C ILE A 288 -6.49 22.52 13.33
N LEU A 289 -6.05 22.61 14.59
CA LEU A 289 -5.63 23.90 15.18
C LEU A 289 -4.25 24.35 14.72
N THR A 290 -3.32 23.44 14.43
CA THR A 290 -1.97 23.82 13.94
C THR A 290 -1.99 24.42 12.53
N PHE A 291 -2.98 24.10 11.70
CA PHE A 291 -3.17 24.73 10.38
C PHE A 291 -3.90 26.08 10.44
N ALA A 292 -4.61 26.39 11.53
CA ALA A 292 -5.32 27.66 11.69
C ALA A 292 -4.43 28.82 12.19
N PHE A 293 -3.22 28.55 12.69
CA PHE A 293 -2.33 29.58 13.28
C PHE A 293 -1.11 29.97 12.43
N GLN A 294 -1.03 29.57 11.16
CA GLN A 294 0.05 30.01 10.24
C GLN A 294 -0.42 30.94 9.11
N MET A 295 -1.62 31.50 9.23
CA MET A 295 -2.14 32.53 8.33
C MET A 295 -2.60 33.75 9.15
N GLU A 296 -1.65 34.39 9.84
CA GLU A 296 -1.66 35.84 10.16
C GLU A 296 -0.22 36.38 10.04
#